data_AF-W1XA58-F1
#
_entry.id   AF-W1XA58-F1
#
_cell.length_a   1.000
_cell.length_b   1.000
_cell.length_c   1.000
_cell.angle_alpha   90.00
_cell.angle_beta   90.00
_cell.angle_gamma   90.00
#
_symmetry.space_group_name_H-M   'P 1'
#
loop_
_entity.id
_entity.type
_entity.pdbx_description
1 polymer ?
#
loop_
_entity_poly.entity_id
_entity_poly.type
_entity_poly.pdbx_seq_one_letter_code
_entity_poly.pdbx_strand_id
1 'polypeptide(L)' 'MTKKIVAIWAQDENGLIGRDNTLPWHLPADLKHFKEM' A
#
# COMPACT_ATOMS: atom_id res chain seq x y z
N MET A 1 -10.48 5.88 26.77
CA MET A 1 -10.45 4.79 25.77
C MET A 1 -9.47 5.15 24.67
N THR A 2 -8.44 4.35 24.44
CA THR A 2 -7.44 4.57 23.37
C THR A 2 -7.87 3.87 22.09
N LYS A 3 -7.85 4.58 20.96
CA LYS A 3 -8.13 3.99 19.65
C LYS A 3 -6.87 3.27 19.12
N LYS A 4 -7.08 2.10 18.50
CA LYS A 4 -6.01 1.37 17.79
C LYS A 4 -5.72 2.05 16.46
N ILE A 5 -4.44 2.25 16.15
CA ILE A 5 -3.96 2.73 14.85
C ILE A 5 -3.40 1.53 14.09
N VAL A 6 -3.73 1.42 12.81
CA VAL A 6 -3.21 0.39 11.89
C VAL A 6 -2.72 1.10 10.64
N ALA A 7 -1.56 0.68 10.13
CA ALA A 7 -1.00 1.13 8.87
C ALA A 7 -0.84 -0.06 7.94
N ILE A 8 -1.06 0.17 6.66
CA ILE A 8 -0.91 -0.82 5.58
C ILE A 8 -0.33 -0.10 4.36
N TRP A 9 0.59 -0.76 3.66
CA TRP A 9 1.20 -0.23 2.43
C TRP A 9 1.70 -1.38 1.54
N ALA A 10 2.02 -1.06 0.28
CA ALA A 10 2.72 -1.94 -0.66
C ALA A 10 4.11 -1.36 -0.95
N GLN A 11 5.13 -2.21 -1.07
CA GLN A 11 6.52 -1.80 -1.36
C GLN A 11 7.24 -2.84 -2.21
N ASP A 12 8.30 -2.42 -2.92
CA ASP A 12 9.23 -3.34 -3.56
C ASP A 12 10.23 -3.97 -2.58
N GLU A 13 11.13 -4.82 -3.08
CA GLU A 13 12.17 -5.50 -2.29
C GLU A 13 13.16 -4.54 -1.62
N ASN A 14 13.29 -3.31 -2.15
CA ASN A 14 14.17 -2.27 -1.62
C ASN A 14 13.43 -1.24 -0.76
N GLY A 15 12.11 -1.40 -0.57
CA GLY A 15 11.28 -0.50 0.23
C GLY A 15 10.70 0.70 -0.52
N LEU A 16 10.76 0.74 -1.85
CA LEU A 16 10.11 1.78 -2.65
C LEU A 16 8.59 1.62 -2.56
N ILE A 17 7.86 2.67 -2.19
CA ILE A 17 6.38 2.70 -2.14
C ILE A 17 5.76 3.49 -3.29
N GLY A 18 6.58 4.21 -4.06
CA GLY A 18 6.14 5.11 -5.13
C GLY A 18 7.31 5.93 -5.66
N ARG A 19 7.22 6.38 -6.89
CA ARG A 19 8.25 7.19 -7.57
C ARG A 19 7.55 8.19 -8.48
N ASP A 20 8.04 9.43 -8.53
CA ASP A 20 7.51 10.48 -9.42
C ASP A 20 5.98 10.68 -9.29
N ASN A 21 5.48 10.61 -8.05
CA ASN A 21 4.05 10.69 -7.71
C ASN A 21 3.17 9.60 -8.36
N THR A 22 3.76 8.48 -8.76
CA THR A 22 3.07 7.30 -9.28
C THR A 22 3.50 6.03 -8.56
N LEU A 23 2.65 5.00 -8.64
CA LEU A 23 3.07 3.63 -8.37
C LEU A 23 3.78 3.12 -9.63
N PRO A 24 5.04 2.65 -9.53
CA PRO A 24 5.78 2.14 -10.67
C PRO A 24 5.29 0.75 -11.13
N TRP A 25 4.41 0.12 -10.35
CA TRP A 25 3.74 -1.13 -10.70
C TRP A 25 2.22 -0.95 -10.86
N HIS A 26 1.62 -1.85 -11.63
CA HIS A 26 0.17 -1.96 -11.76
C HIS A 26 -0.28 -3.36 -11.35
N LEU A 27 -0.70 -3.50 -10.08
CA LEU A 27 -1.16 -4.76 -9.48
C LEU A 27 -2.63 -4.61 -9.06
N PRO A 28 -3.60 -5.01 -9.91
CA PRO A 28 -5.03 -4.92 -9.57
C PRO A 28 -5.43 -5.71 -8.32
N ALA A 29 -4.69 -6.79 -8.02
CA ALA A 29 -4.89 -7.59 -6.81
C ALA A 29 -4.64 -6.77 -5.53
N ASP A 30 -3.60 -5.93 -5.51
CA ASP A 30 -3.29 -5.06 -4.37
C ASP A 30 -4.42 -4.06 -4.14
N LEU A 31 -4.92 -3.41 -5.20
CA LEU A 31 -6.05 -2.49 -5.11
C LEU A 31 -7.32 -3.17 -4.60
N LYS A 32 -7.55 -4.44 -4.97
CA LYS A 32 -8.66 -5.23 -4.43
C LYS A 32 -8.47 -5.49 -2.94
N HIS A 33 -7.27 -5.91 -2.54
CA HIS A 33 -6.94 -6.19 -1.14
C HIS A 33 -7.10 -4.95 -0.24
N PHE A 34 -6.61 -3.78 -0.70
CA PHE A 34 -6.78 -2.52 0.03
C PHE A 34 -8.25 -2.10 0.22
N LYS A 35 -9.14 -2.49 -0.70
CA LYS A 35 -10.58 -2.20 -0.59
C LYS A 35 -11.34 -3.14 0.34
N GLU A 36 -10.82 -4.35 0.55
CA GLU A 36 -11.44 -5.39 1.37
C GLU A 36 -11.09 -5.26 2.86
N MET A 37 -10.08 -4.45 3.19
CA MET A 37 -9.61 -4.16 4.56
C MET A 37 -10.42 -3.10 5.31
#